data_AF-A0A535IDM9-F1
#
_entry.id   AF-A0A535IDM9-F1
#
_cell.length_a   1.000
_cell.length_b   1.000
_cell.length_c   1.000
_cell.angle_alpha   90.00
_cell.angle_beta   90.00
_cell.angle_gamma   90.00
#
_symmetry.space_group_name_H-M   'P 1'
#
loop_
_entity.id
_entity.type
_entity.pdbx_description
1 polymer ?
#
loop_
_entity_poly.entity_id
_entity_poly.type
_entity_poly.pdbx_seq_one_letter_code
_entity_poly.pdbx_strand_id
1 'polypeptide(L)'
;MDELKDRILRDGQVLEGNILKVDAFLNHQVDSGLMKRVGEEFARRFARLKPDKILTAEISGIAPALQTGVALDVPVVFARKMRPITMPKDAFERHVPSRTKGGETLLLVSPEYLHPKERVVIIDDFLATGQTLNALANIVVEARAQVLAFGV
;
A
#
# COMPACT_ATOMS: atom_id res chain seq x y z
N MET A 1 10.03 -4.41 -13.56
CA MET A 1 11.26 -5.21 -13.37
C MET A 1 11.04 -6.57 -13.98
N ASP A 2 12.05 -7.17 -14.60
CA ASP A 2 11.88 -8.51 -15.21
C ASP A 2 11.85 -9.61 -14.16
N GLU A 3 12.59 -9.45 -13.07
CA GLU A 3 12.60 -10.43 -11.97
C GLU A 3 11.22 -10.67 -11.32
N LEU A 4 10.40 -9.63 -11.08
CA LEU A 4 9.03 -9.83 -10.58
C LEU A 4 8.15 -10.56 -11.60
N LYS A 5 8.33 -10.29 -12.90
CA LYS A 5 7.60 -11.01 -13.95
C LYS A 5 8.00 -12.47 -13.97
N ASP A 6 9.30 -12.75 -13.91
CA ASP A 6 9.84 -14.11 -13.84
C ASP A 6 9.33 -14.84 -12.60
N ARG A 7 9.26 -14.14 -11.46
CA ARG A 7 8.69 -14.69 -10.23
C ARG A 7 7.21 -15.03 -10.38
N ILE A 8 6.42 -14.15 -11.00
CA ILE A 8 5.00 -14.39 -11.28
C ILE A 8 4.84 -15.60 -12.22
N LEU A 9 5.64 -15.71 -13.28
CA LEU A 9 5.56 -16.82 -14.24
C LEU A 9 5.94 -18.16 -13.61
N ARG A 10 6.89 -18.16 -12.68
CA ARG A 10 7.37 -19.38 -12.02
C ARG A 10 6.43 -19.87 -10.93
N ASP A 11 5.98 -18.96 -10.06
CA ASP A 11 5.33 -19.33 -8.80
C ASP A 11 3.85 -18.87 -8.71
N GLY A 12 3.38 -18.09 -9.69
CA GLY A 12 2.01 -17.60 -9.77
C GLY A 12 1.04 -18.66 -10.29
N GLN A 13 -0.17 -18.68 -9.73
CA GLN A 13 -1.25 -19.57 -10.18
C GLN A 13 -2.48 -18.76 -10.56
N VAL A 14 -3.08 -19.06 -11.71
CA VAL A 14 -4.35 -18.45 -12.12
C VAL A 14 -5.49 -19.32 -11.63
N LEU A 15 -6.27 -18.79 -10.69
CA LEU A 15 -7.48 -19.42 -10.17
C LEU A 15 -8.70 -19.00 -10.99
N GLU A 16 -9.84 -19.66 -10.74
CA GLU A 16 -11.13 -19.27 -11.29
C GLU A 16 -11.45 -17.79 -11.03
N GLY A 17 -12.19 -17.18 -11.97
CA GLY A 17 -12.51 -15.75 -11.90
C GLY A 17 -11.33 -14.81 -12.21
N ASN A 18 -10.28 -15.32 -12.88
CA ASN A 18 -9.07 -14.57 -13.24
C ASN A 18 -8.32 -14.00 -12.03
N ILE A 19 -8.24 -14.78 -10.95
CA ILE A 19 -7.55 -14.39 -9.72
C ILE A 19 -6.10 -14.91 -9.79
N LEU A 20 -5.13 -14.01 -9.78
CA LEU A 20 -3.71 -14.37 -9.70
C LEU A 20 -3.31 -14.60 -8.24
N LYS A 21 -3.02 -15.86 -7.89
CA LYS A 21 -2.50 -16.27 -6.57
C LYS A 21 -0.97 -16.20 -6.57
N VAL A 22 -0.41 -15.43 -5.65
CA VAL A 22 1.04 -15.18 -5.49
C VAL A 22 1.50 -15.35 -4.03
N ASP A 23 0.84 -16.27 -3.31
CA ASP A 23 1.09 -16.53 -1.88
C ASP A 23 2.54 -16.93 -1.58
N ALA A 24 3.25 -17.51 -2.54
CA ALA A 24 4.62 -18.00 -2.38
C ALA A 24 5.67 -16.87 -2.24
N PHE A 25 5.32 -15.61 -2.51
CA PHE A 25 6.27 -14.50 -2.45
C PHE A 25 5.71 -13.13 -2.06
N LEU A 26 4.38 -12.93 -2.01
CA LEU A 26 3.77 -11.65 -1.66
C LEU A 26 2.65 -11.76 -0.61
N ASN A 27 1.59 -12.53 -0.88
CA ASN A 27 0.33 -12.43 -0.13
C ASN A 27 0.26 -13.27 1.15
N HIS A 28 1.20 -14.20 1.36
CA HIS A 28 1.25 -15.03 2.56
C HIS A 28 2.69 -15.28 3.02
N GLN A 29 3.49 -15.94 2.19
CA GLN A 29 4.94 -15.93 2.29
C GLN A 29 5.47 -14.71 1.55
N VAL A 30 6.39 -13.98 2.17
CA VAL A 30 7.00 -12.79 1.58
C VAL A 30 8.45 -13.10 1.20
N ASP A 31 8.80 -12.92 -0.08
CA ASP A 31 10.20 -12.92 -0.49
C ASP A 31 10.82 -11.56 -0.17
N SER A 32 11.54 -11.49 0.96
CA SER A 32 12.13 -10.25 1.44
C SER A 32 13.18 -9.68 0.48
N GLY A 33 13.92 -10.53 -0.25
CA GLY A 33 14.91 -10.10 -1.23
C GLY A 33 14.25 -9.43 -2.44
N LEU A 34 13.17 -10.04 -2.95
CA LEU A 34 12.38 -9.46 -4.03
C LEU A 34 11.72 -8.16 -3.60
N MET A 35 11.12 -8.11 -2.40
CA MET A 35 10.50 -6.88 -1.89
C MET A 35 11.52 -5.76 -1.70
N LYS A 36 12.75 -6.06 -1.28
CA LYS A 36 13.84 -5.07 -1.23
C LYS A 36 14.10 -4.45 -2.59
N ARG A 37 14.22 -5.27 -3.64
CA ARG A 37 14.41 -4.79 -5.03
C ARG A 37 13.21 -4.02 -5.56
N VAL A 38 11.99 -4.40 -5.17
CA VAL A 38 10.75 -3.65 -5.45
C VAL A 38 10.80 -2.27 -4.80
N GLY A 39 11.16 -2.20 -3.52
CA GLY A 39 11.31 -0.94 -2.79
C GLY A 39 12.38 -0.02 -3.40
N GLU A 40 13.53 -0.58 -3.79
CA GLU A 40 14.61 0.15 -4.48
C GLU A 40 14.14 0.72 -5.84
N GLU A 41 13.35 -0.06 -6.60
CA GLU A 41 12.82 0.41 -7.88
C GLU A 41 11.76 1.51 -7.71
N PHE A 42 10.89 1.42 -6.70
CA PHE A 42 9.99 2.51 -6.35
C PHE A 42 10.76 3.76 -5.90
N ALA A 43 11.75 3.60 -5.02
CA ALA A 43 12.60 4.69 -4.57
C ALA A 43 13.28 5.39 -5.74
N ARG A 44 13.86 4.65 -6.68
CA ARG A 44 14.49 5.20 -7.89
C ARG A 44 13.52 6.06 -8.71
N ARG A 45 12.25 5.64 -8.82
CA ARG A 45 11.22 6.37 -9.58
C ARG A 45 10.72 7.61 -8.83
N PHE A 46 10.58 7.53 -7.51
CA PHE A 46 9.94 8.57 -6.71
C PHE A 46 10.93 9.51 -6.01
N ALA A 47 12.24 9.23 -6.00
CA ALA A 47 13.25 10.05 -5.33
C ALA A 47 13.20 11.53 -5.72
N ARG A 48 12.97 11.83 -7.01
CA ARG A 48 12.85 13.22 -7.49
C ARG A 48 11.63 13.96 -6.94
N LEU A 49 10.61 13.22 -6.50
CA LEU A 49 9.40 13.80 -5.91
C LEU A 49 9.63 14.20 -4.45
N LYS A 50 10.72 13.75 -3.79
CA LYS A 50 11.03 14.06 -2.39
C LYS A 50 9.81 13.82 -1.48
N PRO A 51 9.34 12.57 -1.35
CA PRO A 51 8.25 12.25 -0.44
C PRO A 51 8.69 12.43 1.02
N ASP A 52 7.74 12.76 1.89
CA ASP A 52 7.92 12.79 3.34
C ASP A 52 7.40 11.50 4.01
N LYS A 53 6.62 10.70 3.27
CA LYS A 53 5.91 9.54 3.80
C LYS A 53 5.49 8.55 2.72
N ILE A 54 5.48 7.27 3.08
CA ILE A 54 4.75 6.24 2.34
C ILE A 54 3.44 5.92 3.07
N LEU A 55 2.34 5.86 2.34
CA LEU A 55 1.05 5.34 2.82
C LEU A 55 0.70 4.04 2.08
N THR A 56 0.23 3.03 2.80
CA THR A 56 -0.28 1.77 2.23
C THR A 56 -1.55 1.33 2.95
N ALA A 57 -2.18 0.24 2.52
CA ALA A 57 -3.17 -0.48 3.31
C ALA A 57 -2.59 -1.79 3.87
N GLU A 58 -3.10 -2.25 5.01
CA GLU A 58 -2.80 -3.60 5.49
C GLU A 58 -3.52 -4.68 4.64
N ILE A 59 -2.96 -5.86 4.43
CA ILE A 59 -1.71 -6.37 5.03
C ILE A 59 -0.61 -6.45 3.96
N SER A 60 -0.89 -7.04 2.80
CA SER A 60 0.11 -7.34 1.76
C SER A 60 0.90 -6.13 1.27
N GLY A 61 0.26 -4.96 1.14
CA GLY A 61 0.93 -3.72 0.73
C GLY A 61 2.05 -3.25 1.69
N ILE A 62 2.05 -3.72 2.95
CA ILE A 62 3.08 -3.36 3.94
C ILE A 62 4.47 -3.76 3.48
N ALA A 63 4.66 -4.93 2.87
CA ALA A 63 5.98 -5.42 2.48
C ALA A 63 6.67 -4.52 1.42
N PRO A 64 6.07 -4.24 0.26
CA PRO A 64 6.66 -3.31 -0.71
C PRO A 64 6.72 -1.87 -0.18
N ALA A 65 5.72 -1.42 0.60
CA ALA A 65 5.72 -0.07 1.18
C ALA A 65 6.87 0.14 2.17
N LEU A 66 7.11 -0.83 3.06
CA LEU A 66 8.21 -0.78 4.03
C LEU A 66 9.57 -0.71 3.33
N GLN A 67 9.81 -1.56 2.34
CA GLN A 67 11.06 -1.55 1.59
C GLN A 67 11.25 -0.25 0.79
N THR A 68 10.16 0.34 0.29
CA THR A 68 10.18 1.65 -0.35
C THR A 68 10.54 2.75 0.64
N GLY A 69 9.96 2.74 1.83
CA GLY A 69 10.27 3.70 2.90
C GLY A 69 11.72 3.59 3.37
N VAL A 70 12.24 2.37 3.51
CA VAL A 70 13.67 2.13 3.82
C VAL A 70 14.57 2.71 2.73
N ALA A 71 14.27 2.46 1.46
CA ALA A 71 15.11 2.92 0.36
C ALA A 71 15.05 4.44 0.12
N LEU A 72 13.95 5.11 0.52
CA LEU A 72 13.78 6.57 0.46
C LEU A 72 14.15 7.28 1.77
N ASP A 73 14.43 6.55 2.83
CA ASP A 73 14.67 7.05 4.19
C ASP A 73 13.49 7.90 4.73
N VAL A 74 12.26 7.38 4.60
CA VAL A 74 11.02 8.04 5.06
C VAL A 74 10.11 7.08 5.84
N PRO A 75 9.30 7.59 6.79
CA PRO A 75 8.37 6.76 7.55
C PRO A 75 7.27 6.16 6.67
N VAL A 76 6.75 5.01 7.12
CA VAL A 76 5.65 4.30 6.47
C VAL A 76 4.45 4.22 7.41
N VAL A 77 3.28 4.60 6.91
CA VAL A 77 2.00 4.46 7.59
C VAL A 77 1.15 3.47 6.81
N PHE A 78 0.47 2.57 7.50
CA PHE A 78 -0.48 1.65 6.88
C PHE A 78 -1.89 1.89 7.44
N ALA A 79 -2.85 2.00 6.54
CA ALA A 79 -4.26 2.08 6.90
C ALA A 79 -4.73 0.73 7.44
N ARG A 80 -5.45 0.78 8.56
CA ARG A 80 -5.96 -0.41 9.25
C ARG A 80 -7.39 -0.73 8.83
N LYS A 81 -7.72 -2.02 8.77
CA LYS A 81 -9.05 -2.53 8.46
C LYS A 81 -9.94 -2.71 9.68
N MET A 82 -9.35 -2.61 10.88
CA MET A 82 -10.05 -2.64 12.15
C MET A 82 -9.49 -1.56 13.08
N ARG A 83 -10.37 -0.91 13.85
CA ARG A 83 -9.98 0.12 14.81
C ARG A 83 -9.31 -0.53 16.03
N PRO A 84 -7.99 -0.32 16.26
CA PRO A 84 -7.37 -0.77 17.49
C PRO A 84 -7.80 0.11 18.66
N ILE A 85 -7.70 -0.43 19.88
CA ILE A 85 -8.00 0.31 21.12
C ILE A 85 -7.16 1.59 21.29
N THR A 86 -5.99 1.63 20.65
CA THR A 86 -5.03 2.74 20.72
C THR A 86 -5.30 3.85 19.69
N MET A 87 -6.25 3.67 18.76
CA MET A 87 -6.50 4.66 17.71
C MET A 87 -7.54 5.68 18.17
N PRO A 88 -7.28 6.98 18.01
CA PRO A 88 -8.19 8.01 18.45
C PRO A 88 -9.49 8.00 17.62
N LYS A 89 -10.56 8.57 18.20
CA LYS A 89 -11.91 8.52 17.60
C LYS A 89 -12.00 9.31 16.30
N ASP A 90 -11.18 10.34 16.15
CA ASP A 90 -11.08 11.22 14.98
C ASP A 90 -10.11 10.71 13.90
N ALA A 91 -9.77 9.42 13.91
CA ALA A 91 -9.10 8.77 12.79
C ALA A 91 -9.84 9.00 11.46
N PHE A 92 -9.08 9.28 10.40
CA PHE A 92 -9.61 9.34 9.04
C PHE A 92 -10.18 7.99 8.65
N GLU A 93 -11.41 7.98 8.14
CA GLU A 93 -12.18 6.77 7.90
C GLU A 93 -12.73 6.71 6.48
N ARG A 94 -12.54 5.58 5.78
CA ARG A 94 -13.18 5.30 4.49
C ARG A 94 -13.69 3.87 4.44
N HIS A 95 -14.86 3.70 3.81
CA HIS A 95 -15.44 2.39 3.52
C HIS A 95 -15.27 2.09 2.04
N VAL A 96 -14.76 0.90 1.73
CA VAL A 96 -14.40 0.48 0.37
C VAL A 96 -15.11 -0.83 0.03
N PRO A 97 -15.82 -0.95 -1.09
CA PRO A 97 -16.48 -2.21 -1.46
C PRO A 97 -15.50 -3.39 -1.51
N SER A 98 -15.83 -4.49 -0.84
CA SER A 98 -15.00 -5.71 -0.79
C SER A 98 -15.39 -6.66 -1.92
N ARG A 99 -14.42 -6.99 -2.79
CA ARG A 99 -14.64 -7.91 -3.92
C ARG A 99 -14.75 -9.37 -3.49
N THR A 100 -14.07 -9.78 -2.42
CA THR A 100 -13.94 -11.20 -2.05
C THR A 100 -14.83 -11.63 -0.89
N LYS A 101 -15.26 -10.69 -0.02
CA LYS A 101 -16.01 -11.01 1.19
C LYS A 101 -17.48 -10.61 1.16
N GLY A 102 -17.90 -9.80 0.18
CA GLY A 102 -19.18 -9.09 0.22
C GLY A 102 -19.17 -8.00 1.31
N GLY A 103 -19.83 -6.88 1.06
CA GLY A 103 -19.86 -5.73 1.99
C GLY A 103 -18.70 -4.75 1.81
N GLU A 104 -18.41 -3.96 2.84
CA GLU A 104 -17.40 -2.91 2.82
C GLU A 104 -16.19 -3.27 3.70
N THR A 105 -15.01 -2.85 3.27
CA THR A 105 -13.76 -2.90 4.01
C THR A 105 -13.46 -1.50 4.52
N LEU A 106 -13.31 -1.39 5.83
CA LEU A 106 -12.91 -0.16 6.50
C LEU A 106 -11.42 0.13 6.24
N LEU A 107 -11.05 1.39 6.10
CA LEU A 107 -9.68 1.87 6.09
C LEU A 107 -9.56 3.04 7.08
N LEU A 108 -8.64 2.91 8.03
CA LEU A 108 -8.42 3.87 9.10
C LEU A 108 -6.97 4.35 9.15
N VAL A 109 -6.77 5.66 9.28
CA VAL A 109 -5.45 6.28 9.51
C VAL A 109 -5.56 7.27 10.67
N SER A 110 -4.68 7.18 11.67
CA SER A 110 -4.66 8.16 12.77
C SER A 110 -4.12 9.51 12.29
N PRO A 111 -4.76 10.65 12.64
CA PRO A 111 -4.25 11.99 12.32
C PRO A 111 -2.89 12.29 12.97
N GLU A 112 -2.48 11.50 13.96
CA GLU A 112 -1.16 11.60 14.60
C GLU A 112 0.00 11.26 13.64
N TYR A 113 -0.27 10.56 12.54
CA TYR A 113 0.76 10.07 11.61
C TYR A 113 0.58 10.55 10.17
N LEU A 114 -0.37 11.46 9.92
CA LEU A 114 -0.61 12.02 8.60
C LEU A 114 -0.94 13.51 8.75
N HIS A 115 0.05 14.35 8.51
CA HIS A 115 -0.02 15.77 8.83
C HIS A 115 -0.30 16.63 7.59
N PRO A 116 -0.90 17.83 7.77
CA PRO A 116 -1.09 18.78 6.69
C PRO A 116 0.23 19.10 5.96
N LYS A 117 0.14 19.29 4.64
CA LYS A 117 1.25 19.60 3.71
C LYS A 117 2.28 18.50 3.50
N GLU A 118 2.16 17.35 4.16
CA GLU A 118 3.05 16.21 3.89
C GLU A 118 2.90 15.71 2.46
N ARG A 119 4.02 15.28 1.88
CA ARG A 119 4.11 14.78 0.51
C ARG A 119 4.11 13.25 0.53
N VAL A 120 2.99 12.66 0.17
CA VAL A 120 2.72 11.22 0.37
C VAL A 120 2.80 10.47 -0.96
N VAL A 121 3.54 9.35 -0.97
CA VAL A 121 3.44 8.33 -2.02
C VAL A 121 2.61 7.17 -1.49
N ILE A 122 1.66 6.71 -2.29
CA ILE A 122 0.81 5.56 -1.93
C ILE A 122 1.37 4.31 -2.62
N ILE A 123 1.61 3.25 -1.85
CA ILE A 123 2.07 1.95 -2.34
C ILE A 123 0.99 0.90 -2.04
N ASP A 124 0.74 -0.01 -2.96
CA ASP A 124 -0.17 -1.16 -2.76
C ASP A 124 0.36 -2.39 -3.50
N ASP A 125 -0.17 -3.57 -3.17
CA ASP A 125 0.27 -4.84 -3.77
C ASP A 125 -0.41 -5.15 -5.11
N PHE A 126 -1.69 -4.79 -5.26
CA PHE A 126 -2.47 -5.03 -6.47
C PHE A 126 -3.35 -3.84 -6.86
N LEU A 127 -3.40 -3.55 -8.16
CA LEU A 127 -4.34 -2.61 -8.76
C LEU A 127 -5.40 -3.38 -9.54
N ALA A 128 -6.54 -3.63 -8.89
CA ALA A 128 -7.70 -4.25 -9.53
C ALA A 128 -8.76 -3.20 -9.94
N THR A 129 -9.60 -2.77 -9.00
CA THR A 129 -10.63 -1.73 -9.23
C THR A 129 -10.13 -0.33 -8.90
N GLY A 130 -9.00 -0.22 -8.18
CA GLY A 130 -8.44 1.05 -7.70
C GLY A 130 -9.18 1.68 -6.51
N GLN A 131 -10.22 1.03 -5.97
CA GLN A 131 -11.03 1.62 -4.90
C GLN A 131 -10.24 1.82 -3.60
N THR A 132 -9.36 0.89 -3.24
CA THR A 132 -8.44 1.04 -2.10
C THR A 132 -7.53 2.25 -2.27
N LEU A 133 -6.85 2.36 -3.42
CA LEU A 133 -5.98 3.50 -3.73
C LEU A 133 -6.73 4.83 -3.69
N ASN A 134 -7.95 4.88 -4.24
CA ASN A 134 -8.79 6.08 -4.20
C ASN A 134 -9.19 6.45 -2.75
N ALA A 135 -9.52 5.46 -1.92
CA ALA A 135 -9.83 5.70 -0.52
C ALA A 135 -8.62 6.24 0.26
N LEU A 136 -7.44 5.67 0.04
CA LEU A 136 -6.19 6.18 0.63
C LEU A 136 -5.88 7.60 0.15
N ALA A 137 -6.04 7.89 -1.15
CA ALA A 137 -5.86 9.24 -1.68
C ALA A 137 -6.83 10.25 -1.04
N ASN A 138 -8.09 9.86 -0.85
CA ASN A 138 -9.07 10.71 -0.18
C ASN A 138 -8.74 10.97 1.29
N ILE A 139 -8.13 10.01 1.99
CA ILE A 139 -7.62 10.20 3.36
C ILE A 139 -6.47 11.23 3.36
N VAL A 140 -5.53 11.12 2.41
CA VAL A 140 -4.43 12.11 2.25
C VAL A 140 -4.97 13.51 1.99
N VAL A 141 -5.98 13.64 1.11
CA VAL A 141 -6.62 14.94 0.84
C VAL A 141 -7.35 15.49 2.06
N GLU A 142 -8.07 14.66 2.81
CA GLU A 142 -8.76 15.06 4.04
C GLU A 142 -7.79 15.56 5.12
N ALA A 143 -6.63 14.91 5.23
CA ALA A 143 -5.53 15.34 6.10
C ALA A 143 -4.85 16.64 5.63
N ARG A 144 -5.28 17.21 4.49
CA ARG A 144 -4.66 18.37 3.83
C ARG A 144 -3.20 18.13 3.43
N ALA A 145 -2.86 16.87 3.16
CA ALA A 145 -1.59 16.44 2.60
C ALA A 145 -1.68 16.32 1.07
N GLN A 146 -0.55 16.07 0.41
CA GLN A 146 -0.46 15.98 -1.05
C GLN A 146 -0.13 14.55 -1.48
N VAL A 147 -0.95 13.96 -2.34
CA VAL A 147 -0.59 12.73 -3.04
C VAL A 147 0.39 13.07 -4.17
N LEU A 148 1.57 12.44 -4.18
CA LEU A 148 2.60 12.63 -5.20
C LEU A 148 2.54 11.59 -6.31
N ALA A 149 2.34 10.32 -5.95
CA ALA A 149 2.35 9.19 -6.87
C ALA A 149 1.69 7.96 -6.26
N PHE A 150 1.37 7.00 -7.11
CA PHE A 150 0.95 5.65 -6.77
C PHE A 150 1.99 4.65 -7.29
N GLY A 151 2.33 3.64 -6.49
CA GLY A 151 3.21 2.53 -6.88
C GLY A 151 2.53 1.17 -6.65
N VAL A 152 2.43 0.38 -7.72
CA VAL A 152 1.90 -1.00 -7.77
C VAL A 152 2.72 -1.80 -8.79
#